data_AF-A0A0C2H6E2-F1
#
_entry.id   AF-A0A0C2H6E2-F1
#
_cell.length_a   1.000
_cell.length_b   1.000
_cell.length_c   1.000
_cell.angle_alpha   90.00
_cell.angle_beta   90.00
_cell.angle_gamma   90.00
#
_symmetry.space_group_name_H-M   'P 1'
#
loop_
_entity.id
_entity.type
_entity.pdbx_description
1 polymer ?
#
loop_
_entity_poly.entity_id
_entity_poly.type
_entity_poly.pdbx_seq_one_letter_code
_entity_poly.pdbx_strand_id
1 'polypeptide(L)'
;MNEIRIFESVLELQITLFDFFLSLREAKVPSLSLFVFRFFVLKECFLIYYSTRFKKTFEKTRRIDLHPKGIIPLIGCSIVCGGDVGKKHCLLIAHPQFPSAIIVAAPDFKTQDESFKNTLVGETMIRELESRGVMLCEEKKTYEEKLEQEAKARKEEHDKAAVGFLIKELARVKAELETEREKLIRTTKKLKDDLQNVKK
;
A
#
# COMPACT_ATOMS: atom_id res chain seq x y z
N MET A 1 -19.88 -17.92 10.21
CA MET A 1 -19.08 -16.86 10.86
C MET A 1 -17.65 -17.36 10.89
N ASN A 2 -16.84 -16.92 9.93
CA ASN A 2 -15.46 -17.36 9.82
C ASN A 2 -14.63 -16.55 10.82
N GLU A 3 -14.15 -17.24 11.85
CA GLU A 3 -13.09 -16.75 12.74
C GLU A 3 -11.90 -16.32 11.88
N ILE A 4 -11.68 -15.01 11.82
CA ILE A 4 -10.40 -14.46 11.45
C ILE A 4 -9.46 -14.84 12.60
N ARG A 5 -8.80 -15.98 12.48
CA ARG A 5 -7.56 -16.24 13.20
C ARG A 5 -6.53 -15.26 12.64
N ILE A 6 -6.55 -14.04 13.18
CA ILE A 6 -5.48 -13.08 13.03
C ILE A 6 -4.26 -13.82 13.55
N PHE A 7 -3.34 -14.15 12.64
CA PHE A 7 -2.10 -14.84 12.91
C PHE A 7 -1.39 -14.17 14.09
N GLU A 8 -1.49 -14.81 15.24
CA GLU A 8 -0.80 -14.49 16.49
C GLU A 8 0.67 -14.92 16.38
N SER A 9 1.36 -14.49 15.31
CA SER A 9 2.72 -14.93 14.99
C SER A 9 3.63 -13.83 14.43
N VAL A 10 3.28 -12.55 14.62
CA VAL A 10 4.04 -11.41 14.05
C VAL A 10 4.84 -10.63 15.12
N LEU A 11 4.90 -11.11 16.36
CA LEU A 11 5.56 -10.39 17.47
C LEU A 11 6.71 -11.14 18.16
N GLU A 12 7.20 -12.23 17.56
CA GLU A 12 8.44 -12.90 17.97
C GLU A 12 9.34 -13.23 16.76
N LEU A 13 9.42 -12.32 15.78
CA LEU A 13 10.58 -12.29 14.91
C LEU A 13 11.75 -11.84 15.77
N GLN A 14 12.42 -12.84 16.36
CA GLN A 14 13.65 -12.73 17.11
C GLN A 14 14.46 -11.58 16.54
N ILE A 15 14.76 -10.59 17.38
CA ILE A 15 15.88 -9.71 17.15
C ILE A 15 17.06 -10.67 17.02
N THR A 16 17.43 -11.02 15.79
CA THR A 16 18.68 -11.71 15.53
C THR A 16 19.76 -10.69 15.83
N LEU A 17 20.13 -10.65 17.11
CA LEU A 17 21.16 -9.82 17.68
C LEU A 17 22.48 -10.27 17.11
N PHE A 18 22.85 -9.69 15.97
CA PHE A 18 24.19 -9.84 15.45
C PHE A 18 25.01 -8.61 15.81
N ASP A 19 25.87 -8.80 16.83
CA ASP A 19 26.86 -7.82 17.25
C ASP A 19 28.02 -7.82 16.23
N PHE A 20 27.88 -6.97 15.22
CA PHE A 20 28.82 -6.90 14.13
C PHE A 20 29.98 -5.95 14.46
N PHE A 21 31.17 -6.51 14.70
CA PHE A 21 32.42 -5.74 14.67
C PHE A 21 32.97 -5.76 13.25
N LEU A 22 32.42 -4.90 12.38
CA LEU A 22 32.82 -4.87 10.97
C LEU A 22 33.72 -3.68 10.69
N SER A 23 34.67 -3.90 9.79
CA SER A 23 35.48 -2.81 9.27
C SER A 23 34.95 -2.39 7.90
N LEU A 24 34.68 -1.10 7.75
CA LEU A 24 34.10 -0.48 6.56
C LEU A 24 35.20 0.08 5.67
N ARG A 25 35.16 -0.22 4.37
CA ARG A 25 35.99 0.43 3.36
C ARG A 25 35.08 1.16 2.37
N GLU A 26 35.25 2.48 2.24
CA GLU A 26 34.75 3.24 1.10
C GLU A 26 35.83 3.25 0.01
N ALA A 27 35.55 2.64 -1.13
CA ALA A 27 36.51 2.57 -2.24
C ALA A 27 36.49 3.88 -3.05
N LYS A 28 37.12 4.94 -2.53
CA LYS A 28 37.16 6.24 -3.22
C LYS A 28 38.41 6.46 -4.10
N VAL A 29 39.52 5.73 -3.88
CA VAL A 29 40.76 5.83 -4.68
C VAL A 29 41.55 4.50 -4.61
N PRO A 30 42.19 3.99 -5.68
CA PRO A 30 42.82 2.65 -5.70
C PRO A 30 44.09 2.49 -4.85
N SER A 31 44.75 3.57 -4.41
CA SER A 31 46.14 3.50 -3.92
C SER A 31 46.32 3.48 -2.40
N LEU A 32 45.32 3.84 -1.59
CA LEU A 32 45.34 3.68 -0.13
C LEU A 32 43.93 3.54 0.41
N SER A 33 43.47 2.31 0.57
CA SER A 33 42.19 2.04 1.21
C SER A 33 42.36 1.69 2.67
N LEU A 34 41.88 2.56 3.56
CA LEU A 34 41.90 2.33 5.00
C LEU A 34 40.56 1.70 5.43
N PHE A 35 40.65 0.53 6.05
CA PHE A 35 39.53 -0.10 6.74
C PHE A 35 39.23 0.64 8.04
N VAL A 36 38.02 1.18 8.18
CA VAL A 36 37.57 1.89 9.38
C VAL A 36 36.73 0.96 10.24
N PHE A 37 37.20 0.67 11.45
CA PHE A 37 36.44 -0.12 12.41
C PHE A 37 35.18 0.63 12.86
N ARG A 38 34.03 -0.01 12.68
CA ARG A 38 32.72 0.50 13.11
C ARG A 38 31.96 -0.62 13.79
N PHE A 39 30.96 -0.23 14.58
CA PHE A 39 29.98 -1.17 15.11
C PHE A 39 28.76 -1.12 14.23
N PHE A 40 28.30 -2.27 13.75
CA PHE A 40 27.15 -2.38 12.88
C PHE A 40 25.99 -3.11 13.55
N VAL A 41 24.78 -2.76 13.15
CA VAL A 41 23.54 -3.43 13.53
C VAL A 41 22.76 -3.65 12.24
N LEU A 42 22.46 -4.90 11.93
CA LEU A 42 21.54 -5.26 10.86
C LEU A 42 20.12 -5.28 11.44
N LYS A 43 19.24 -4.43 10.93
CA LYS A 43 17.84 -4.36 11.38
C LYS A 43 16.95 -3.99 10.21
N GLU A 44 15.93 -4.80 9.94
CA GLU A 44 14.88 -4.49 8.94
C GLU A 44 15.45 -4.13 7.56
N CYS A 45 16.45 -4.89 7.09
CA CYS A 45 17.17 -4.62 5.83
C CYS A 45 17.93 -3.28 5.80
N PHE A 46 18.23 -2.71 6.96
CA PHE A 46 19.17 -1.60 7.11
C PHE A 46 20.42 -2.07 7.82
N LEU A 47 21.56 -1.70 7.28
CA LEU A 47 22.84 -1.83 7.94
C LEU A 47 23.17 -0.48 8.59
N ILE A 48 22.92 -0.40 9.89
CA ILE A 48 23.08 0.81 10.70
C ILE A 48 24.45 0.76 11.37
N TYR A 49 25.22 1.85 11.34
CA TYR A 49 26.56 1.85 11.92
C TYR A 49 26.82 2.99 12.89
N TYR A 50 27.62 2.68 13.91
CA TYR A 50 27.96 3.55 15.04
C TYR A 50 29.48 3.61 15.23
N SER A 51 29.89 4.45 16.18
CA SER A 51 31.25 4.37 16.72
C SER A 51 31.45 3.04 17.46
N THR A 52 32.68 2.53 17.46
CA THR A 52 33.04 1.28 18.17
C THR A 52 32.75 1.34 19.68
N ARG A 53 32.75 2.55 20.27
CA ARG A 53 32.43 2.76 21.69
C ARG A 53 30.98 2.41 22.02
N PHE A 54 30.06 2.57 21.05
CA PHE A 54 28.63 2.31 21.24
C PHE A 54 28.34 0.83 21.47
N LYS A 55 29.20 -0.07 20.97
CA LYS A 55 29.06 -1.53 21.12
C LYS A 55 28.77 -1.94 22.57
N LYS A 56 29.55 -1.45 23.53
CA LYS A 56 29.36 -1.78 24.97
C LYS A 56 28.00 -1.37 25.51
N THR A 57 27.48 -0.24 25.03
CA THR A 57 26.14 0.26 25.42
C THR A 57 25.05 -0.59 24.79
N PHE A 58 25.21 -0.93 23.51
CA PHE A 58 24.28 -1.80 22.79
C PHE A 58 24.23 -3.21 23.39
N GLU A 59 25.36 -3.82 23.71
CA GLU A 59 25.42 -5.14 24.35
C GLU A 59 24.68 -5.19 25.69
N LYS A 60 24.75 -4.11 26.48
CA LYS A 60 24.06 -4.00 27.78
C LYS A 60 22.57 -3.73 27.66
N THR A 61 22.19 -2.81 26.78
CA THR A 61 20.82 -2.29 26.72
C THR A 61 19.96 -3.00 25.68
N ARG A 62 20.59 -3.61 24.67
CA ARG A 62 19.97 -4.15 23.46
C ARG A 62 19.08 -3.13 22.73
N ARG A 63 19.37 -1.84 22.88
CA ARG A 63 18.61 -0.73 22.28
C ARG A 63 19.43 -0.05 21.19
N ILE A 64 18.78 0.19 20.05
CA ILE A 64 19.31 1.00 18.94
C ILE A 64 19.23 2.46 19.37
N ASP A 65 20.34 3.20 19.18
CA ASP A 65 20.40 4.64 19.46
C ASP A 65 19.88 5.44 18.26
N LEU A 66 19.25 6.59 18.52
CA LEU A 66 18.62 7.38 17.45
C LEU A 66 19.62 8.19 16.61
N HIS A 67 20.92 8.16 16.95
CA HIS A 67 21.97 8.93 16.29
C HIS A 67 23.10 8.03 15.74
N PRO A 68 22.81 7.15 14.77
CA PRO A 68 23.84 6.41 14.08
C PRO A 68 24.78 7.35 13.32
N LYS A 69 25.98 6.86 13.03
CA LYS A 69 26.93 7.54 12.14
C LYS A 69 26.52 7.45 10.67
N GLY A 70 25.75 6.42 10.33
CA GLY A 70 25.07 6.33 9.05
C GLY A 70 24.22 5.06 8.97
N ILE A 71 23.42 5.01 7.91
CA ILE A 71 22.47 3.93 7.63
C ILE A 71 22.64 3.58 6.16
N ILE A 72 22.79 2.29 5.87
CA ILE A 72 22.87 1.76 4.51
C ILE A 72 21.61 0.92 4.26
N PRO A 73 20.69 1.34 3.38
CA PRO A 73 19.58 0.49 2.97
C PRO A 73 20.12 -0.67 2.14
N LEU A 74 19.70 -1.90 2.47
CA LEU A 74 20.11 -3.12 1.76
C LEU A 74 19.09 -3.57 0.72
N ILE A 75 17.89 -2.99 0.75
CA ILE A 75 16.84 -3.26 -0.23
C ILE A 75 17.35 -2.86 -1.63
N GLY A 76 17.22 -3.78 -2.59
CA GLY A 76 17.68 -3.57 -3.97
C GLY A 76 19.20 -3.62 -4.15
N CYS A 77 19.99 -3.79 -3.08
CA CYS A 77 21.42 -3.97 -3.19
C CYS A 77 21.75 -5.39 -3.67
N SER A 78 22.75 -5.52 -4.54
CA SER A 78 23.41 -6.80 -4.80
C SER A 78 24.41 -7.07 -3.68
N ILE A 79 24.21 -8.18 -2.96
CA ILE A 79 25.05 -8.54 -1.82
C ILE A 79 25.68 -9.89 -2.08
N VAL A 80 26.99 -10.00 -1.86
CA VAL A 80 27.76 -11.23 -2.09
C VAL A 80 28.72 -11.49 -0.93
N CYS A 81 28.81 -12.74 -0.49
CA CYS A 81 29.85 -13.21 0.42
C CYS A 81 31.17 -13.44 -0.33
N GLY A 82 32.27 -12.90 0.19
CA GLY A 82 33.60 -13.17 -0.34
C GLY A 82 34.71 -12.72 0.61
N GLY A 83 35.84 -12.36 0.04
CA GLY A 83 36.95 -11.71 0.74
C GLY A 83 37.43 -10.47 -0.02
N ASP A 84 38.19 -9.63 0.67
CA ASP A 84 38.90 -8.47 0.11
C ASP A 84 40.36 -8.51 0.57
N VAL A 85 41.21 -7.63 0.06
CA VAL A 85 42.65 -7.54 0.37
C VAL A 85 42.90 -7.65 1.88
N GLY A 86 43.44 -8.80 2.31
CA GLY A 86 43.77 -9.08 3.72
C GLY A 86 42.59 -9.44 4.62
N LYS A 87 41.37 -9.60 4.10
CA LYS A 87 40.16 -9.98 4.85
C LYS A 87 39.43 -11.13 4.17
N LYS A 88 39.38 -12.30 4.82
CA LYS A 88 38.79 -13.52 4.24
C LYS A 88 37.26 -13.55 4.24
N HIS A 89 36.63 -12.81 5.15
CA HIS A 89 35.18 -12.84 5.36
C HIS A 89 34.64 -11.43 5.18
N CYS A 90 33.97 -11.16 4.06
CA CYS A 90 33.45 -9.85 3.70
C CYS A 90 32.08 -9.97 3.04
N LEU A 91 31.23 -8.98 3.28
CA LEU A 91 30.03 -8.71 2.49
C LEU A 91 30.36 -7.59 1.53
N LEU A 92 30.19 -7.87 0.24
CA LEU A 92 30.28 -6.86 -0.81
C LEU A 92 28.86 -6.41 -1.13
N ILE A 93 28.58 -5.14 -0.92
CA ILE A 93 27.25 -4.52 -1.08
C ILE A 93 27.35 -3.51 -2.21
N ALA A 94 26.67 -3.76 -3.32
CA ALA A 94 26.67 -2.89 -4.48
C ALA A 94 25.25 -2.42 -4.81
N HIS A 95 25.13 -1.16 -5.20
CA HIS A 95 23.88 -0.58 -5.69
C HIS A 95 24.20 0.43 -6.79
N PRO A 96 23.39 0.56 -7.86
CA PRO A 96 23.66 1.53 -8.94
C PRO A 96 23.78 2.99 -8.47
N GLN A 97 23.15 3.33 -7.33
CA GLN A 97 23.24 4.68 -6.76
C GLN A 97 24.46 4.88 -5.84
N PHE A 98 25.16 3.81 -5.48
CA PHE A 98 26.41 3.94 -4.72
C PHE A 98 27.55 4.27 -5.69
N PRO A 99 28.37 5.29 -5.37
CA PRO A 99 29.51 5.64 -6.23
C PRO A 99 30.56 4.52 -6.30
N SER A 100 30.56 3.61 -5.33
CA SER A 100 31.41 2.42 -5.28
C SER A 100 30.73 1.36 -4.44
N ALA A 101 31.08 0.08 -4.66
CA ALA A 101 30.67 -0.99 -3.77
C ALA A 101 31.18 -0.74 -2.34
N ILE A 102 30.35 -1.07 -1.36
CA ILE A 102 30.66 -1.01 0.06
C ILE A 102 31.15 -2.39 0.48
N ILE A 103 32.33 -2.45 1.11
CA ILE A 103 32.89 -3.70 1.61
C ILE A 103 32.85 -3.68 3.12
N VAL A 104 32.25 -4.73 3.68
CA VAL A 104 32.04 -4.88 5.12
C VAL A 104 32.69 -6.17 5.58
N ALA A 105 33.80 -6.07 6.32
CA ALA A 105 34.58 -7.23 6.75
C ALA A 105 34.04 -7.84 8.06
N ALA A 106 33.67 -9.12 8.01
CA ALA A 106 33.26 -9.93 9.16
C ALA A 106 34.44 -10.48 9.98
N PRO A 107 34.28 -10.67 11.30
CA PRO A 107 35.30 -11.27 12.15
C PRO A 107 35.55 -12.74 11.80
N ASP A 108 34.51 -13.47 11.40
CA ASP A 108 34.55 -14.90 11.06
C ASP A 108 33.50 -15.25 9.99
N PHE A 109 33.63 -16.46 9.44
CA PHE A 109 32.73 -16.99 8.42
C PHE A 109 31.28 -17.09 8.90
N LYS A 110 31.07 -17.50 10.16
CA LYS A 110 29.72 -17.71 10.70
C LYS A 110 28.93 -16.40 10.71
N THR A 111 29.57 -15.35 11.22
CA THR A 111 29.05 -13.99 11.26
C THR A 111 28.73 -13.48 9.86
N GLN A 112 29.61 -13.71 8.88
CA GLN A 112 29.39 -13.36 7.48
C GLN A 112 28.16 -14.08 6.89
N ASP A 113 28.09 -15.39 7.05
CA ASP A 113 27.03 -16.25 6.49
C ASP A 113 25.66 -15.90 7.10
N GLU A 114 25.59 -15.71 8.41
CA GLU A 114 24.36 -15.31 9.11
C GLU A 114 23.89 -13.91 8.67
N SER A 115 24.80 -12.95 8.50
CA SER A 115 24.46 -11.62 7.95
C SER A 115 23.81 -11.70 6.58
N PHE A 116 24.42 -12.50 5.71
CA PHE A 116 24.01 -12.64 4.32
C PHE A 116 22.63 -13.28 4.24
N LYS A 117 22.44 -14.40 4.96
CA LYS A 117 21.15 -15.09 5.05
C LYS A 117 20.05 -14.19 5.59
N ASN A 118 20.31 -13.45 6.66
CA ASN A 118 19.33 -12.52 7.23
C ASN A 118 18.93 -11.43 6.25
N THR A 119 19.91 -10.90 5.51
CA THR A 119 19.62 -9.88 4.49
C THR A 119 18.78 -10.46 3.35
N LEU A 120 19.09 -11.67 2.89
CA LEU A 120 18.34 -12.35 1.83
C LEU A 120 16.90 -12.66 2.26
N VAL A 121 16.69 -13.11 3.50
CA VAL A 121 15.36 -13.35 4.07
C VAL A 121 14.55 -12.05 4.11
N GLY A 122 15.16 -10.97 4.63
CA GLY A 122 14.51 -9.67 4.68
C GLY A 122 14.14 -9.13 3.30
N GLU A 123 15.03 -9.25 2.32
CA GLU A 123 14.77 -8.83 0.95
C GLU A 123 13.64 -9.67 0.30
N THR A 124 13.64 -10.98 0.52
CA THR A 124 12.58 -11.87 0.01
C THR A 124 11.22 -11.48 0.60
N MET A 125 11.16 -11.24 1.91
CA MET A 125 9.94 -10.81 2.60
C MET A 125 9.42 -9.48 2.06
N ILE A 126 10.31 -8.51 1.80
CA ILE A 126 9.92 -7.22 1.23
C ILE A 126 9.34 -7.39 -0.17
N ARG A 127 9.99 -8.16 -1.05
CA ARG A 127 9.49 -8.44 -2.40
C ARG A 127 8.12 -9.13 -2.38
N GLU A 128 7.91 -10.08 -1.47
CA GLU A 128 6.61 -10.74 -1.31
C GLU A 128 5.53 -9.76 -0.86
N LEU A 129 5.84 -8.87 0.08
CA LEU A 129 4.89 -7.84 0.54
C LEU A 129 4.56 -6.84 -0.57
N GLU A 130 5.56 -6.43 -1.37
CA GLU A 130 5.35 -5.56 -2.53
C GLU A 130 4.44 -6.22 -3.57
N SER A 131 4.71 -7.48 -3.92
CA SER A 131 3.87 -8.26 -4.85
C SER A 131 2.43 -8.39 -4.36
N ARG A 132 2.24 -8.73 -3.07
CA ARG A 132 0.91 -8.78 -2.45
C ARG A 132 0.21 -7.43 -2.46
N GLY A 133 0.95 -6.33 -2.25
CA GLY A 133 0.42 -4.98 -2.34
C GLY A 133 -0.15 -4.65 -3.72
N VAL A 134 0.56 -5.04 -4.79
CA VAL A 134 0.08 -4.86 -6.18
C VAL A 134 -1.22 -5.63 -6.41
N MET A 135 -1.27 -6.92 -6.04
CA MET A 135 -2.48 -7.74 -6.21
C MET A 135 -3.69 -7.14 -5.46
N LEU A 136 -3.50 -6.67 -4.23
CA LEU A 136 -4.57 -6.05 -3.45
C LEU A 136 -5.08 -4.75 -4.08
N CYS A 137 -4.20 -3.96 -4.69
CA CYS A 137 -4.60 -2.76 -5.42
C CYS A 137 -5.47 -3.09 -6.64
N GLU A 138 -5.13 -4.15 -7.37
CA GLU A 138 -5.90 -4.63 -8.52
C GLU A 138 -7.28 -5.18 -8.10
N GLU A 139 -7.32 -5.97 -7.02
CA GLU A 139 -8.57 -6.46 -6.44
C GLU A 139 -9.46 -5.31 -5.97
N LYS A 140 -8.91 -4.34 -5.24
CA LYS A 140 -9.62 -3.15 -4.79
C LYS A 140 -10.26 -2.41 -5.98
N LYS A 141 -9.48 -2.15 -7.02
CA LYS A 141 -9.98 -1.48 -8.24
C LYS A 141 -11.15 -2.25 -8.86
N THR A 142 -11.03 -3.57 -8.95
CA THR A 142 -12.09 -4.43 -9.48
C THR A 142 -13.38 -4.35 -8.65
N TYR A 143 -13.27 -4.30 -7.33
CA TYR A 143 -14.43 -4.15 -6.45
C TYR A 143 -15.07 -2.76 -6.54
N GLU A 144 -14.27 -1.71 -6.65
CA GLU A 144 -14.75 -0.34 -6.85
C GLU A 144 -15.54 -0.21 -8.16
N GLU A 145 -15.03 -0.78 -9.25
CA GLU A 145 -15.72 -0.78 -10.55
C GLU A 145 -17.06 -1.53 -10.49
N LYS A 146 -17.11 -2.69 -9.82
CA LYS A 146 -18.36 -3.45 -9.62
C LYS A 146 -19.38 -2.66 -8.80
N LEU A 147 -18.92 -2.01 -7.74
CA LEU A 147 -19.78 -1.20 -6.88
C LEU A 147 -20.36 0.00 -7.65
N GLU A 148 -19.56 0.66 -8.48
CA GLU A 148 -20.01 1.76 -9.34
C GLU A 148 -21.07 1.28 -10.35
N GLN A 149 -20.85 0.12 -10.97
CA GLN A 149 -21.82 -0.47 -11.90
C GLN A 149 -23.14 -0.81 -11.21
N GLU A 150 -23.11 -1.40 -10.01
CA GLU A 150 -24.32 -1.72 -9.25
C GLU A 150 -25.06 -0.45 -8.82
N ALA A 151 -24.33 0.57 -8.34
CA ALA A 151 -24.92 1.85 -7.95
C ALA A 151 -25.60 2.55 -9.13
N LYS A 152 -24.97 2.50 -10.32
CA LYS A 152 -25.55 3.03 -11.56
C LYS A 152 -26.81 2.26 -11.97
N ALA A 153 -26.76 0.93 -11.99
CA ALA A 153 -27.91 0.09 -12.33
C ALA A 153 -29.10 0.35 -11.40
N ARG A 154 -28.85 0.45 -10.09
CA ARG A 154 -29.87 0.77 -9.08
C ARG A 154 -30.47 2.14 -9.29
N LYS A 155 -29.66 3.14 -9.63
CA LYS A 155 -30.14 4.49 -9.94
C LYS A 155 -31.01 4.50 -11.18
N GLU A 156 -30.60 3.81 -12.25
CA GLU A 156 -31.39 3.71 -13.48
C GLU A 156 -32.75 3.03 -13.24
N GLU A 157 -32.79 1.99 -12.41
CA GLU A 157 -34.05 1.33 -12.02
C GLU A 157 -34.96 2.27 -11.25
N HIS A 158 -34.42 2.99 -10.26
CA HIS A 158 -35.15 4.00 -9.50
C HIS A 158 -35.71 5.11 -10.40
N ASP A 159 -34.90 5.64 -11.32
CA ASP A 159 -35.31 6.69 -12.25
C ASP A 159 -36.41 6.21 -13.20
N LYS A 160 -36.31 4.97 -13.71
CA LYS A 160 -37.37 4.34 -14.51
C LYS A 160 -38.67 4.19 -13.73
N ALA A 161 -38.58 3.76 -12.47
CA ALA A 161 -39.76 3.63 -11.60
C ALA A 161 -40.41 4.99 -11.33
N ALA A 162 -39.62 6.03 -11.07
CA ALA A 162 -40.11 7.39 -10.86
C ALA A 162 -40.79 7.96 -12.11
N VAL A 163 -40.20 7.78 -13.30
CA VAL A 163 -40.81 8.20 -14.57
C VAL A 163 -42.10 7.43 -14.84
N GLY A 164 -42.12 6.12 -14.59
CA GLY A 164 -43.31 5.29 -14.73
C GLY A 164 -44.47 5.76 -13.84
N PHE A 165 -44.17 6.15 -12.60
CA PHE A 165 -45.16 6.74 -11.69
C PHE A 165 -45.73 8.05 -12.24
N LEU A 166 -44.87 8.97 -12.70
CA LEU A 166 -45.30 10.26 -13.26
C LEU A 166 -46.17 10.09 -14.52
N ILE A 167 -45.83 9.15 -15.40
CA ILE A 167 -46.64 8.83 -16.59
C ILE A 167 -48.04 8.37 -16.18
N LYS A 168 -48.13 7.48 -15.19
CA LYS A 168 -49.41 6.98 -14.69
C LYS A 168 -50.26 8.10 -14.08
N GLU A 169 -49.65 8.97 -13.30
CA GLU A 169 -50.34 10.10 -12.66
C GLU A 169 -50.82 11.13 -13.69
N LEU A 170 -50.00 11.43 -14.70
CA LEU A 170 -50.38 12.30 -15.81
C LEU A 170 -51.59 11.73 -16.58
N ALA A 171 -51.62 10.42 -16.82
CA ALA A 171 -52.75 9.77 -17.47
C ALA A 171 -54.04 9.89 -16.64
N ARG A 172 -53.95 9.76 -15.31
CA ARG A 172 -55.09 9.94 -14.39
C ARG A 172 -55.64 11.36 -14.46
N VAL A 173 -54.78 12.36 -14.29
CA VAL A 173 -55.18 13.79 -14.31
C VAL A 173 -55.77 14.17 -15.68
N LYS A 174 -55.22 13.66 -16.78
CA LYS A 174 -55.76 13.89 -18.12
C LYS A 174 -57.18 13.34 -18.27
N ALA A 175 -57.45 12.14 -17.77
CA ALA A 175 -58.78 11.54 -17.84
C ALA A 175 -59.82 12.33 -17.02
N GLU A 176 -59.43 12.82 -15.84
CA GLU A 176 -60.27 13.70 -15.02
C GLU A 176 -60.57 15.02 -15.74
N LEU A 177 -59.56 15.62 -16.38
CA LEU A 177 -59.73 16.86 -17.14
C LEU A 177 -60.68 16.72 -18.33
N GLU A 178 -60.60 15.62 -19.09
CA GLU A 178 -61.54 15.39 -20.19
C GLU A 178 -62.97 15.16 -19.68
N THR A 179 -63.13 14.51 -18.53
CA THR A 179 -64.43 14.34 -17.88
C THR A 179 -65.05 15.69 -17.51
N GLU A 180 -64.27 16.59 -16.89
CA GLU A 180 -64.73 17.94 -16.56
C GLU A 180 -65.01 18.80 -17.79
N ARG A 181 -64.19 18.65 -18.83
CA ARG A 181 -64.40 19.32 -20.13
C ARG A 181 -65.72 18.91 -20.76
N GLU A 182 -66.07 17.62 -20.76
CA GLU A 182 -67.36 17.15 -21.27
C GLU A 182 -68.53 17.72 -20.48
N LYS A 183 -68.43 17.77 -19.14
CA LYS A 183 -69.47 18.38 -18.28
C LYS A 183 -69.68 19.86 -18.60
N LEU A 184 -68.59 20.61 -18.81
CA LEU A 184 -68.64 22.00 -19.23
C LEU A 184 -69.33 22.15 -20.58
N ILE A 185 -68.94 21.36 -21.59
CA ILE A 185 -69.55 21.39 -22.92
C ILE A 185 -71.07 21.12 -22.84
N ARG A 186 -71.49 20.12 -22.07
CA ARG A 186 -72.92 19.80 -21.88
C ARG A 186 -73.67 20.96 -21.23
N THR A 187 -73.10 21.55 -20.18
CA THR A 187 -73.70 22.69 -19.46
C THR A 187 -73.80 23.92 -20.35
N THR A 188 -72.73 24.26 -21.08
CA THR A 188 -72.74 25.40 -22.02
C THR A 188 -73.76 25.20 -23.15
N LYS A 189 -73.87 23.98 -23.69
CA LYS A 189 -74.90 23.67 -24.69
C LYS A 189 -76.30 23.91 -24.12
N LYS A 190 -76.59 23.35 -22.94
CA LYS A 190 -77.88 23.54 -22.26
C LYS A 190 -78.20 25.01 -22.04
N LEU A 191 -77.26 25.79 -21.51
CA LEU A 191 -77.44 27.24 -21.30
C LEU A 191 -77.69 28.00 -22.60
N LYS A 192 -77.02 27.60 -23.70
CA LYS A 192 -77.23 28.20 -25.03
C LYS A 192 -78.65 27.91 -25.56
N ASP A 193 -79.11 26.68 -25.39
CA ASP A 193 -80.46 26.25 -25.79
C ASP A 193 -81.52 26.99 -24.94
N ASP A 194 -81.32 27.07 -23.62
CA ASP A 194 -82.20 27.80 -22.69
C ASP A 194 -82.28 29.30 -23.05
N LEU A 195 -81.15 29.94 -23.37
CA LEU A 195 -81.10 31.34 -23.79
C LEU A 195 -81.85 31.60 -25.11
N GLN A 196 -81.80 30.66 -26.06
CA GLN A 196 -82.55 30.77 -27.32
C GLN A 196 -84.07 30.67 -27.07
N ASN A 197 -84.51 29.86 -26.12
CA ASN A 197 -85.91 29.71 -25.79
C ASN A 197 -86.51 30.95 -25.11
N VAL A 198 -85.70 31.72 -24.37
CA VAL A 198 -86.14 32.98 -23.70
C VAL A 198 -86.18 34.18 -24.67
N LYS A 199 -85.49 34.12 -25.82
CA LYS A 199 -85.49 35.18 -26.84
C LYS A 199 -86.60 35.05 -27.90
N LYS A 200 -87.42 33.99 -27.83
CA LYS A 200 -88.66 33.82 -28.61
C LYS A 200 -89.85 34.35 -27.85
#